data_AF-A0A832ZUK6-F1
#
_entry.id   AF-A0A832ZUK6-F1
#
_cell.length_a   1.000
_cell.length_b   1.000
_cell.length_c   1.000
_cell.angle_alpha   90.00
_cell.angle_beta   90.00
_cell.angle_gamma   90.00
#
_symmetry.space_group_name_H-M   'P 1'
#
loop_
_entity.id
_entity.type
_entity.pdbx_description
1 polymer ?
#
loop_
_entity_poly.entity_id
_entity_poly.type
_entity_poly.pdbx_seq_one_letter_code
_entity_poly.pdbx_strand_id
1 'polypeptide(L)'
;MAGLWSRVRLWSIRAGIVVSIVYAAVALSAAYRGDVYSHAAFMVPGGLVLFASVMAYAYSAPVLHRLGGPAEAAGVLVVAALSAFPLLAYSRVPAAWLFYTTPAVVVAVLTALGAVRLRNTIARASYMHISLSYIVSSVLAFIAYSDAGIRGAAVALTYSLLLPLVYAVSFQSFTMTCGLKPVLWLLPASTAASLVSGVAAITGSSYAGPAALISMVLYIIGARLYEVKRCMHGGKAARRYFAIGHIAVLVATVLSIYAIAGGTGPYALHTVLIGFVGVHIAVHAPMMVPVVVGLSNARRFTPLPYVLLLAAVPAWSYSCRASMLLLVAWLFFTVAIVAGRRRLR
;
A
#
# COMPACT_ATOMS: atom_id res chain seq x y z
N MET A 1 13.66 29.69 -6.81
CA MET A 1 12.31 29.08 -6.81
C MET A 1 12.24 27.63 -6.28
N ALA A 2 13.36 26.90 -6.11
CA ALA A 2 13.36 25.49 -5.66
C ALA A 2 12.84 25.24 -4.22
N GLY A 3 12.71 26.28 -3.38
CA GLY A 3 12.35 26.11 -1.96
C GLY A 3 10.86 26.14 -1.62
N LEU A 4 9.99 26.71 -2.46
CA LEU A 4 8.56 26.81 -2.14
C LEU A 4 7.83 25.49 -2.43
N TRP A 5 7.96 24.95 -3.64
CA TRP A 5 7.31 23.71 -4.05
C TRP A 5 7.75 22.49 -3.25
N SER A 6 9.03 22.42 -2.89
CA SER A 6 9.54 21.38 -1.98
C SER A 6 8.86 21.43 -0.60
N ARG A 7 8.63 22.63 -0.05
CA ARG A 7 7.90 22.82 1.22
C ARG A 7 6.43 22.44 1.07
N VAL A 8 5.75 22.91 0.03
CA VAL A 8 4.33 22.59 -0.22
C VAL A 8 4.13 21.09 -0.39
N ARG A 9 5.00 20.41 -1.15
CA ARG A 9 5.00 18.95 -1.28
C ARG A 9 5.15 18.25 0.07
N LEU A 10 6.11 18.69 0.88
CA LEU A 10 6.34 18.09 2.19
C LEU A 10 5.10 18.23 3.09
N TRP A 11 4.46 19.40 3.07
CA TRP A 11 3.21 19.66 3.78
C TRP A 11 2.06 18.78 3.27
N SER A 12 1.88 18.66 1.95
CA SER A 12 0.82 17.82 1.38
C SER A 12 0.99 16.35 1.73
N ILE A 13 2.24 15.86 1.75
CA ILE A 13 2.55 14.49 2.19
C ILE A 13 2.21 14.29 3.66
N ARG A 14 2.63 15.21 4.54
CA ARG A 14 2.31 15.15 5.97
C ARG A 14 0.80 15.16 6.21
N ALA A 15 0.08 16.07 5.55
CA ALA A 15 -1.36 16.17 5.64
C ALA A 15 -2.03 14.89 5.14
N GLY A 16 -1.62 14.35 4.00
CA GLY A 16 -2.16 13.11 3.43
C GLY A 16 -1.98 11.90 4.36
N ILE A 17 -0.82 11.77 5.02
CA ILE A 17 -0.60 10.71 6.02
C ILE A 17 -1.56 10.88 7.20
N VAL A 18 -1.70 12.09 7.74
CA VAL A 18 -2.62 12.35 8.86
C VAL A 18 -4.06 12.02 8.47
N VAL A 19 -4.51 12.51 7.30
CA VAL A 19 -5.86 12.23 6.79
C VAL A 19 -6.10 10.74 6.60
N SER A 20 -5.11 9.99 6.08
CA SER A 20 -5.25 8.53 5.95
C SER A 20 -5.38 7.81 7.29
N ILE A 21 -4.67 8.28 8.33
CA ILE A 21 -4.78 7.73 9.69
C ILE A 21 -6.16 8.04 10.28
N VAL A 22 -6.66 9.26 10.08
CA VAL A 22 -8.01 9.66 10.51
C VAL A 22 -9.07 8.78 9.82
N TYR A 23 -8.97 8.57 8.51
CA TYR A 23 -9.89 7.68 7.80
C TYR A 23 -9.80 6.24 8.29
N ALA A 24 -8.61 5.70 8.52
CA ALA A 24 -8.46 4.36 9.10
C ALA A 24 -9.12 4.26 10.50
N ALA A 25 -8.96 5.27 11.35
CA ALA A 25 -9.60 5.31 12.67
C ALA A 25 -11.13 5.37 12.59
N VAL A 26 -11.67 6.22 11.70
CA VAL A 26 -13.11 6.27 11.42
C VAL A 26 -13.62 4.92 10.91
N ALA A 27 -12.88 4.28 10.00
CA ALA A 27 -13.25 2.98 9.46
C ALA A 27 -13.23 1.85 10.49
N LEU A 28 -12.28 1.85 11.43
CA LEU A 28 -12.25 0.90 12.55
C LEU A 28 -13.44 1.12 13.49
N SER A 29 -13.76 2.39 13.81
CA SER A 29 -14.95 2.71 14.60
C SER A 29 -16.25 2.30 13.89
N ALA A 30 -16.33 2.47 12.58
CA ALA A 30 -17.49 2.06 11.79
C ALA A 30 -17.70 0.54 11.85
N ALA A 31 -16.63 -0.23 11.67
CA ALA A 31 -16.73 -1.68 11.74
C ALA A 31 -17.06 -2.17 13.17
N TYR A 32 -16.59 -1.50 14.23
CA TYR A 32 -17.01 -1.83 15.60
C TYR A 32 -18.52 -1.67 15.82
N ARG A 33 -19.13 -0.69 15.15
CA ARG A 33 -20.58 -0.43 15.16
C ARG A 33 -21.37 -1.28 14.16
N GLY A 34 -20.72 -2.16 13.40
CA GLY A 34 -21.35 -2.95 12.35
C GLY A 34 -21.67 -2.19 11.05
N ASP A 35 -21.19 -0.96 10.89
CA ASP A 35 -21.37 -0.16 9.67
C ASP A 35 -20.33 -0.56 8.61
N VAL A 36 -20.67 -1.61 7.86
CA VAL A 36 -19.83 -2.19 6.80
C VAL A 36 -19.62 -1.20 5.65
N TYR A 37 -20.60 -0.33 5.37
CA TYR A 37 -20.50 0.61 4.26
C TYR A 37 -19.46 1.70 4.55
N SER A 38 -19.56 2.34 5.71
CA SER A 38 -18.58 3.33 6.16
C SER A 38 -17.20 2.70 6.34
N HIS A 39 -17.14 1.48 6.87
CA HIS A 39 -15.87 0.74 6.96
C HIS A 39 -15.21 0.58 5.58
N ALA A 40 -15.95 0.12 4.57
CA ALA A 40 -15.42 -0.05 3.22
C ALA A 40 -14.99 1.28 2.59
N ALA A 41 -15.77 2.35 2.76
CA ALA A 41 -15.49 3.68 2.22
C ALA A 41 -14.22 4.30 2.80
N PHE A 42 -14.04 4.21 4.12
CA PHE A 42 -12.94 4.87 4.80
C PHE A 42 -11.70 3.98 4.95
N MET A 43 -11.82 2.65 5.02
CA MET A 43 -10.64 1.77 5.21
C MET A 43 -9.80 1.66 3.94
N VAL A 44 -10.39 1.19 2.83
CA VAL A 44 -9.59 0.88 1.63
C VAL A 44 -9.27 2.16 0.84
N PRO A 45 -10.24 2.95 0.34
CA PRO A 45 -9.94 4.21 -0.33
C PRO A 45 -9.25 5.24 0.56
N GLY A 46 -9.78 5.45 1.77
CA GLY A 46 -9.34 6.52 2.66
C GLY A 46 -8.09 6.20 3.47
N GLY A 47 -8.03 5.02 4.08
CA GLY A 47 -6.90 4.60 4.88
C GLY A 47 -5.76 4.12 3.98
N LEU A 48 -5.97 2.99 3.31
CA LEU A 48 -4.89 2.26 2.65
C LEU A 48 -4.44 2.89 1.33
N VAL A 49 -5.38 3.20 0.43
CA VAL A 49 -5.08 3.74 -0.91
C VAL A 49 -4.51 5.15 -0.80
N LEU A 50 -5.14 6.05 -0.04
CA LEU A 50 -4.58 7.39 0.18
C LEU A 50 -3.18 7.32 0.80
N PHE A 51 -2.97 6.51 1.84
CA PHE A 51 -1.64 6.34 2.44
C PHE A 51 -0.62 5.85 1.41
N ALA A 52 -0.96 4.80 0.68
CA ALA A 52 -0.11 4.21 -0.34
C ALA A 52 0.21 5.20 -1.46
N SER A 53 -0.76 6.02 -1.89
CA SER A 53 -0.59 7.06 -2.89
C SER A 53 0.27 8.22 -2.41
N VAL A 54 0.11 8.65 -1.16
CA VAL A 54 0.97 9.67 -0.54
C VAL A 54 2.41 9.17 -0.44
N MET A 55 2.60 7.90 -0.05
CA MET A 55 3.91 7.27 -0.02
C MET A 55 4.50 7.12 -1.42
N ALA A 56 3.70 6.76 -2.43
CA ALA A 56 4.14 6.69 -3.82
C ALA A 56 4.55 8.07 -4.36
N TYR A 57 3.80 9.13 -4.04
CA TYR A 57 4.14 10.49 -4.40
C TYR A 57 5.46 10.95 -3.76
N ALA A 58 5.64 10.66 -2.47
CA ALA A 58 6.89 10.91 -1.78
C ALA A 58 8.06 10.12 -2.39
N TYR A 59 7.82 8.86 -2.74
CA TYR A 59 8.79 7.97 -3.36
C TYR A 59 9.21 8.45 -4.76
N SER A 60 8.26 8.94 -5.55
CA SER A 60 8.47 9.49 -6.89
C SER A 60 9.18 10.85 -6.92
N ALA A 61 9.61 11.41 -5.79
CA ALA A 61 10.32 12.69 -5.76
C ALA A 61 11.52 12.77 -6.73
N PRO A 62 12.42 11.76 -6.84
CA PRO A 62 13.54 11.80 -7.80
C PRO A 62 13.09 11.85 -9.26
N VAL A 63 11.90 11.30 -9.54
CA VAL A 63 11.29 11.17 -10.86
C VAL A 63 10.59 12.48 -11.24
N LEU A 64 9.80 13.02 -10.33
CA LEU A 64 9.07 14.27 -10.49
C LEU A 64 10.00 15.48 -10.57
N HIS A 65 11.08 15.50 -9.77
CA HIS A 65 12.05 16.59 -9.81
C HIS A 65 12.66 16.77 -11.21
N ARG A 66 12.84 15.67 -11.95
CA ARG A 66 13.36 15.70 -13.33
C ARG A 66 12.35 16.23 -14.35
N LEU A 67 11.07 16.29 -14.00
CA LEU A 67 9.99 16.85 -14.82
C LEU A 67 9.73 18.33 -14.50
N GLY A 68 10.29 18.84 -13.40
CA GLY A 68 10.20 20.25 -12.99
C GLY A 68 9.09 20.56 -11.99
N GLY A 69 9.01 21.83 -11.58
CA GLY A 69 8.09 22.32 -10.55
C GLY A 69 6.60 22.02 -10.80
N PRO A 70 6.05 22.13 -12.02
CA PRO A 70 4.65 21.81 -12.29
C PRO A 70 4.29 20.35 -11.99
N ALA A 71 5.18 19.40 -12.27
CA ALA A 71 4.97 17.99 -11.96
C ALA A 71 4.97 17.74 -10.44
N GLU A 72 5.81 18.45 -9.70
CA GLU A 72 5.78 18.42 -8.23
C GLU A 72 4.46 19.02 -7.71
N ALA A 73 4.01 20.15 -8.25
CA ALA A 73 2.76 20.82 -7.86
C ALA A 73 1.51 19.97 -8.14
N ALA A 74 1.46 19.28 -9.29
CA ALA A 74 0.36 18.40 -9.66
C ALA A 74 0.12 17.31 -8.61
N GLY A 75 1.18 16.79 -7.98
CA GLY A 75 1.03 15.80 -6.92
C GLY A 75 0.32 16.32 -5.66
N VAL A 76 0.37 17.62 -5.38
CA VAL A 76 -0.40 18.23 -4.28
C VAL A 76 -1.90 18.16 -4.56
N LEU A 77 -2.30 18.51 -5.79
CA LEU A 77 -3.69 18.44 -6.24
C LEU A 77 -4.19 16.99 -6.29
N VAL A 78 -3.34 16.06 -6.73
CA VAL A 78 -3.63 14.62 -6.71
C VAL A 78 -3.95 14.15 -5.30
N VAL A 79 -3.10 14.46 -4.30
CA VAL A 79 -3.33 14.03 -2.92
C VAL A 79 -4.62 14.62 -2.37
N ALA A 80 -4.90 15.90 -2.66
CA ALA A 80 -6.15 16.54 -2.26
C ALA A 80 -7.39 15.85 -2.89
N ALA A 81 -7.37 15.59 -4.20
CA ALA A 81 -8.47 14.92 -4.88
C ALA A 81 -8.69 13.49 -4.36
N LEU A 82 -7.62 12.70 -4.20
CA LEU A 82 -7.69 11.36 -3.62
C LEU A 82 -8.23 11.37 -2.18
N SER A 83 -7.92 12.43 -1.41
CA SER A 83 -8.44 12.56 -0.04
C SER A 83 -9.93 12.89 0.02
N ALA A 84 -10.50 13.49 -1.04
CA ALA A 84 -11.92 13.79 -1.13
C ALA A 84 -12.76 12.58 -1.56
N PHE A 85 -12.18 11.64 -2.34
CA PHE A 85 -12.90 10.47 -2.84
C PHE A 85 -13.63 9.65 -1.75
N PRO A 86 -13.03 9.29 -0.60
CA PRO A 86 -13.72 8.56 0.46
C PRO A 86 -14.96 9.29 1.01
N LEU A 87 -14.89 10.61 1.17
CA LEU A 87 -15.99 11.43 1.70
C LEU A 87 -17.15 11.52 0.71
N LEU A 88 -16.83 11.73 -0.56
CA LEU A 88 -17.82 11.82 -1.64
C LEU A 88 -18.46 10.45 -1.90
N ALA A 89 -17.67 9.38 -1.85
CA ALA A 89 -18.16 8.01 -1.94
C ALA A 89 -19.08 7.68 -0.76
N TYR A 90 -18.69 8.03 0.47
CA TYR A 90 -19.52 7.86 1.66
C TYR A 90 -20.86 8.62 1.54
N SER A 91 -20.82 9.84 0.99
CA SER A 91 -22.00 10.66 0.72
C SER A 91 -22.81 10.20 -0.49
N ARG A 92 -22.46 9.07 -1.11
CA ARG A 92 -23.12 8.47 -2.27
C ARG A 92 -23.20 9.39 -3.49
N VAL A 93 -22.23 10.29 -3.67
CA VAL A 93 -22.16 11.12 -4.86
C VAL A 93 -21.93 10.21 -6.08
N PRO A 94 -22.81 10.23 -7.10
CA PRO A 94 -22.69 9.31 -8.25
C PRO A 94 -21.36 9.46 -9.00
N ALA A 95 -20.87 10.70 -9.10
CA ALA A 95 -19.62 11.04 -9.78
C ALA A 95 -18.39 11.01 -8.85
N ALA A 96 -18.48 10.43 -7.64
CA ALA A 96 -17.36 10.39 -6.69
C ALA A 96 -16.11 9.71 -7.30
N TRP A 97 -16.31 8.73 -8.17
CA TRP A 97 -15.22 8.02 -8.85
C TRP A 97 -14.26 8.96 -9.60
N LEU A 98 -14.70 10.12 -10.10
CA LEU A 98 -13.84 11.11 -10.76
C LEU A 98 -12.71 11.59 -9.84
N PHE A 99 -12.97 11.70 -8.54
CA PHE A 99 -11.99 12.11 -7.54
C PHE A 99 -10.94 11.04 -7.25
N TYR A 100 -11.11 9.82 -7.78
CA TYR A 100 -10.07 8.80 -7.81
C TYR A 100 -9.44 8.65 -9.20
N THR A 101 -10.26 8.52 -10.24
CA THR A 101 -9.78 8.15 -11.58
C THR A 101 -8.92 9.24 -12.21
N THR A 102 -9.36 10.50 -12.17
CA THR A 102 -8.60 11.62 -12.70
C THR A 102 -7.22 11.76 -12.04
N PRO A 103 -7.10 11.83 -10.69
CA PRO A 103 -5.79 11.90 -10.06
C PRO A 103 -4.96 10.63 -10.27
N ALA A 104 -5.56 9.43 -10.32
CA ALA A 104 -4.85 8.20 -10.65
C ALA A 104 -4.20 8.26 -12.04
N VAL A 105 -4.93 8.72 -13.06
CA VAL A 105 -4.38 8.90 -14.42
C VAL A 105 -3.24 9.93 -14.41
N VAL A 106 -3.39 11.04 -13.70
CA VAL A 106 -2.31 12.05 -13.56
C VAL A 106 -1.06 11.44 -12.92
N VAL A 107 -1.21 10.68 -11.83
CA VAL A 107 -0.08 9.98 -11.19
C VAL A 107 0.59 9.02 -12.15
N ALA A 108 -0.20 8.25 -12.89
CA ALA A 108 0.33 7.32 -13.88
C ALA A 108 1.19 8.02 -14.92
N VAL A 109 0.63 9.03 -15.60
CA VAL A 109 1.33 9.78 -16.65
C VAL A 109 2.63 10.38 -16.12
N LEU A 110 2.59 11.08 -14.99
CA LEU A 110 3.77 11.71 -14.41
C LEU A 110 4.84 10.67 -14.01
N THR A 111 4.40 9.55 -13.43
CA THR A 111 5.31 8.49 -13.01
C THR A 111 5.96 7.80 -14.21
N ALA A 112 5.19 7.49 -15.26
CA ALA A 112 5.72 6.90 -16.51
C ALA A 112 6.74 7.83 -17.19
N LEU A 113 6.37 9.10 -17.39
CA LEU A 113 7.22 10.08 -18.09
C LEU A 113 8.57 10.24 -17.39
N GLY A 114 8.58 10.34 -16.07
CA GLY A 114 9.85 10.44 -15.36
C GLY A 114 10.57 9.10 -15.24
N ALA A 115 9.86 7.96 -15.21
CA ALA A 115 10.47 6.63 -15.17
C ALA A 115 11.32 6.35 -16.43
N VAL A 116 10.86 6.77 -17.61
CA VAL A 116 11.63 6.67 -18.87
C VAL A 116 13.02 7.30 -18.74
N ARG A 117 13.13 8.38 -17.95
CA ARG A 117 14.39 9.11 -17.74
C ARG A 117 15.35 8.43 -16.76
N LEU A 118 14.96 7.33 -16.10
CA LEU A 118 15.80 6.62 -15.13
C LEU A 118 16.77 5.65 -15.82
N ARG A 119 18.04 5.72 -15.41
CA ARG A 119 19.10 4.77 -15.85
C ARG A 119 19.04 3.43 -15.11
N ASN A 120 18.62 3.43 -13.84
CA ASN A 120 18.52 2.21 -13.06
C ASN A 120 17.30 1.39 -13.52
N THR A 121 17.55 0.24 -14.15
CA THR A 121 16.52 -0.63 -14.74
C THR A 121 15.49 -1.12 -13.71
N ILE A 122 15.91 -1.42 -12.48
CA ILE A 122 15.02 -1.90 -11.41
C ILE A 122 14.09 -0.78 -10.95
N ALA A 123 14.64 0.40 -10.71
CA ALA A 123 13.84 1.57 -10.37
C ALA A 123 12.86 1.92 -11.49
N ARG A 124 13.36 1.97 -12.75
CA ARG A 124 12.54 2.22 -13.93
C ARG A 124 11.37 1.23 -14.03
N ALA A 125 11.64 -0.07 -13.90
CA ALA A 125 10.61 -1.08 -13.92
C ALA A 125 9.60 -0.85 -12.79
N SER A 126 10.06 -0.61 -11.56
CA SER A 126 9.19 -0.38 -10.41
C SER A 126 8.23 0.80 -10.63
N TYR A 127 8.74 1.96 -11.08
CA TYR A 127 7.90 3.12 -11.39
C TYR A 127 6.97 2.90 -12.58
N MET A 128 7.40 2.17 -13.61
CA MET A 128 6.51 1.81 -14.72
C MET A 128 5.36 0.92 -14.26
N HIS A 129 5.60 0.01 -13.31
CA HIS A 129 4.54 -0.80 -12.72
C HIS A 129 3.59 0.03 -11.87
N ILE A 130 4.11 0.95 -11.05
CA ILE A 130 3.27 1.91 -10.32
C ILE A 130 2.35 2.66 -11.29
N SER A 131 2.90 3.17 -12.40
CA SER A 131 2.11 3.84 -13.43
C SER A 131 1.02 2.93 -14.01
N LEU A 132 1.38 1.71 -14.42
CA LEU A 132 0.42 0.75 -14.98
C LEU A 132 -0.71 0.45 -13.99
N SER A 133 -0.39 0.25 -12.71
CA SER A 133 -1.36 -0.01 -11.66
C SER A 133 -2.32 1.16 -11.45
N TYR A 134 -1.85 2.41 -11.52
CA TYR A 134 -2.73 3.57 -11.47
C TYR A 134 -3.66 3.68 -12.68
N ILE A 135 -3.17 3.41 -13.90
CA ILE A 135 -4.02 3.39 -15.11
C ILE A 135 -5.10 2.32 -14.96
N VAL A 136 -4.71 1.08 -14.68
CA VAL A 136 -5.66 -0.03 -14.62
C VAL A 136 -6.63 0.14 -13.47
N SER A 137 -6.16 0.56 -12.29
CA SER A 137 -7.05 0.83 -11.17
C SER A 137 -7.99 2.00 -11.42
N SER A 138 -7.62 3.01 -12.23
CA SER A 138 -8.55 4.08 -12.60
C SER A 138 -9.76 3.53 -13.38
N VAL A 139 -9.52 2.63 -14.34
CA VAL A 139 -10.58 2.00 -15.13
C VAL A 139 -11.40 1.06 -14.25
N LEU A 140 -10.75 0.17 -13.49
CA LEU A 140 -11.44 -0.82 -12.67
C LEU A 140 -12.20 -0.19 -11.50
N ALA A 141 -11.68 0.87 -10.88
CA ALA A 141 -12.39 1.58 -9.82
C ALA A 141 -13.65 2.28 -10.35
N PHE A 142 -13.62 2.86 -11.56
CA PHE A 142 -14.82 3.41 -12.20
C PHE A 142 -15.87 2.34 -12.44
N ILE A 143 -15.50 1.23 -13.09
CA ILE A 143 -16.41 0.14 -13.40
C ILE A 143 -17.00 -0.43 -12.10
N ALA A 144 -16.14 -0.79 -11.15
CA ALA A 144 -16.55 -1.43 -9.91
C ALA A 144 -17.36 -0.51 -8.98
N TYR A 145 -17.06 0.80 -8.96
CA TYR A 145 -17.86 1.77 -8.22
C TYR A 145 -19.25 1.94 -8.84
N SER A 146 -19.34 1.97 -10.16
CA SER A 146 -20.61 2.14 -10.88
C SER A 146 -21.51 0.91 -10.75
N ASP A 147 -20.92 -0.29 -10.76
CA ASP A 147 -21.64 -1.57 -10.72
C ASP A 147 -21.96 -2.02 -9.28
N ALA A 148 -20.95 -2.04 -8.41
CA ALA A 148 -21.04 -2.65 -7.07
C ALA A 148 -20.74 -1.64 -5.93
N GLY A 149 -20.74 -0.35 -6.23
CA GLY A 149 -20.53 0.72 -5.27
C GLY A 149 -19.15 0.67 -4.60
N ILE A 150 -19.08 1.21 -3.38
CA ILE A 150 -17.81 1.35 -2.65
C ILE A 150 -17.16 0.01 -2.28
N ARG A 151 -17.95 -1.06 -2.14
CA ARG A 151 -17.44 -2.41 -1.88
C ARG A 151 -16.71 -2.95 -3.10
N GLY A 152 -17.30 -2.83 -4.28
CA GLY A 152 -16.67 -3.19 -5.55
C GLY A 152 -15.38 -2.40 -5.77
N ALA A 153 -15.43 -1.08 -5.57
CA ALA A 153 -14.26 -0.22 -5.67
C ALA A 153 -13.14 -0.64 -4.70
N ALA A 154 -13.44 -0.97 -3.44
CA ALA A 154 -12.46 -1.44 -2.47
C ALA A 154 -11.77 -2.74 -2.92
N VAL A 155 -12.52 -3.70 -3.43
CA VAL A 155 -11.98 -4.96 -3.99
C VAL A 155 -11.09 -4.66 -5.19
N ALA A 156 -11.58 -3.86 -6.14
CA ALA A 156 -10.85 -3.47 -7.34
C ALA A 156 -9.52 -2.80 -6.99
N LEU A 157 -9.53 -1.81 -6.10
CA LEU A 157 -8.34 -1.07 -5.66
C LEU A 157 -7.33 -1.96 -4.93
N THR A 158 -7.79 -2.96 -4.19
CA THR A 158 -6.90 -3.91 -3.51
C THR A 158 -6.05 -4.69 -4.52
N TYR A 159 -6.70 -5.29 -5.52
CA TYR A 159 -6.02 -6.14 -6.50
C TYR A 159 -5.35 -5.36 -7.63
N SER A 160 -5.88 -4.20 -8.01
CA SER A 160 -5.34 -3.40 -9.13
C SER A 160 -4.32 -2.34 -8.74
N LEU A 161 -4.31 -1.91 -7.48
CA LEU A 161 -3.39 -0.89 -6.98
C LEU A 161 -2.54 -1.38 -5.80
N LEU A 162 -3.15 -1.75 -4.67
CA LEU A 162 -2.41 -1.98 -3.41
C LEU A 162 -1.39 -3.12 -3.54
N LEU A 163 -1.79 -4.28 -4.07
CA LEU A 163 -0.89 -5.40 -4.28
C LEU A 163 0.25 -5.06 -5.28
N PRO A 164 -0.03 -4.57 -6.50
CA PRO A 164 1.03 -4.14 -7.41
C PRO A 164 1.98 -3.07 -6.86
N LEU A 165 1.47 -2.12 -6.07
CA LEU A 165 2.30 -1.08 -5.46
C LEU A 165 3.27 -1.69 -4.45
N VAL A 166 2.79 -2.62 -3.63
CA VAL A 166 3.61 -3.42 -2.71
C VAL A 166 4.70 -4.16 -3.49
N TYR A 167 4.36 -4.82 -4.60
CA TYR A 167 5.33 -5.55 -5.41
C TYR A 167 6.42 -4.62 -5.95
N ALA A 168 6.04 -3.49 -6.55
CA ALA A 168 6.98 -2.53 -7.11
C ALA A 168 7.95 -1.98 -6.05
N VAL A 169 7.42 -1.54 -4.90
CA VAL A 169 8.23 -0.99 -3.81
C VAL A 169 9.13 -2.07 -3.19
N SER A 170 8.62 -3.28 -2.98
CA SER A 170 9.40 -4.38 -2.41
C SER A 170 10.50 -4.86 -3.35
N PHE A 171 10.27 -4.98 -4.66
CA PHE A 171 11.32 -5.33 -5.62
C PHE A 171 12.50 -4.34 -5.55
N GLN A 172 12.21 -3.03 -5.55
CA GLN A 172 13.26 -2.04 -5.49
C GLN A 172 13.95 -2.00 -4.11
N SER A 173 13.18 -1.96 -3.02
CA SER A 173 13.71 -1.83 -1.65
C SER A 173 14.49 -3.05 -1.20
N PHE A 174 14.05 -4.26 -1.56
CA PHE A 174 14.74 -5.51 -1.20
C PHE A 174 16.07 -5.62 -1.92
N THR A 175 16.13 -5.28 -3.22
CA THR A 175 17.40 -5.23 -3.96
C THR A 175 18.37 -4.21 -3.38
N MET A 176 17.90 -3.00 -3.08
CA MET A 176 18.77 -1.95 -2.52
C MET A 176 19.25 -2.27 -1.10
N THR A 177 18.42 -2.93 -0.29
CA THR A 177 18.73 -3.20 1.12
C THR A 177 19.58 -4.44 1.30
N CYS A 178 19.31 -5.49 0.52
CA CYS A 178 19.91 -6.81 0.66
C CYS A 178 20.94 -7.14 -0.43
N GLY A 179 21.10 -6.30 -1.45
CA GLY A 179 22.03 -6.54 -2.56
C GLY A 179 21.61 -7.68 -3.49
N LEU A 180 20.35 -8.11 -3.43
CA LEU A 180 19.84 -9.25 -4.20
C LEU A 180 19.22 -8.79 -5.52
N LYS A 181 19.76 -9.31 -6.63
CA LYS A 181 19.20 -9.07 -7.96
C LYS A 181 17.85 -9.81 -8.10
N PRO A 182 16.76 -9.10 -8.42
CA PRO A 182 15.45 -9.70 -8.58
C PRO A 182 15.33 -10.35 -9.97
N VAL A 183 14.37 -11.25 -10.13
CA VAL A 183 13.99 -11.80 -11.44
C VAL A 183 12.96 -10.84 -12.06
N LEU A 184 13.46 -9.86 -12.82
CA LEU A 184 12.68 -8.66 -13.17
C LEU A 184 11.40 -8.94 -13.95
N TRP A 185 11.37 -9.97 -14.81
CA TRP A 185 10.18 -10.32 -15.60
C TRP A 185 9.03 -10.89 -14.74
N LEU A 186 9.30 -11.33 -13.52
CA LEU A 186 8.27 -11.78 -12.58
C LEU A 186 7.47 -10.62 -11.97
N LEU A 187 7.97 -9.37 -12.04
CA LEU A 187 7.22 -8.19 -11.61
C LEU A 187 6.00 -7.90 -12.51
N PRO A 188 6.12 -7.85 -13.85
CA PRO A 188 4.95 -7.70 -14.72
C PRO A 188 4.03 -8.92 -14.66
N ALA A 189 4.57 -10.14 -14.52
CA ALA A 189 3.75 -11.35 -14.41
C ALA A 189 2.91 -11.35 -13.12
N SER A 190 3.51 -11.04 -11.96
CA SER A 190 2.78 -10.92 -10.68
C SER A 190 1.75 -9.80 -10.72
N THR A 191 2.07 -8.66 -11.34
CA THR A 191 1.15 -7.55 -11.53
C THR A 191 -0.03 -7.96 -12.40
N ALA A 192 0.22 -8.55 -13.58
CA ALA A 192 -0.82 -9.01 -14.49
C ALA A 192 -1.78 -10.01 -13.82
N ALA A 193 -1.25 -10.99 -13.07
CA ALA A 193 -2.08 -11.91 -12.30
C ALA A 193 -2.95 -11.20 -11.24
N SER A 194 -2.42 -10.15 -10.59
CA SER A 194 -3.19 -9.32 -9.66
C SER A 194 -4.30 -8.55 -10.37
N LEU A 195 -4.04 -8.03 -11.56
CA LEU A 195 -5.05 -7.33 -12.37
C LEU A 195 -6.16 -8.28 -12.82
N VAL A 196 -5.80 -9.48 -13.28
CA VAL A 196 -6.77 -10.54 -13.62
C VAL A 196 -7.62 -10.90 -12.41
N SER A 197 -7.01 -10.99 -11.22
CA SER A 197 -7.76 -11.20 -9.96
C SER A 197 -8.77 -10.09 -9.70
N GLY A 198 -8.39 -8.83 -9.89
CA GLY A 198 -9.30 -7.68 -9.74
C GLY A 198 -10.47 -7.72 -10.72
N VAL A 199 -10.21 -8.00 -12.01
CA VAL A 199 -11.25 -8.15 -13.04
C VAL A 199 -12.19 -9.30 -12.69
N ALA A 200 -11.62 -10.47 -12.38
CA ALA A 200 -12.39 -11.66 -12.02
C ALA A 200 -13.23 -11.45 -10.75
N ALA A 201 -12.72 -10.70 -9.77
CA ALA A 201 -13.45 -10.41 -8.55
C ALA A 201 -14.66 -9.49 -8.80
N ILE A 202 -14.53 -8.51 -9.70
CA ILE A 202 -15.64 -7.62 -10.09
C ILE A 202 -16.72 -8.41 -10.85
N THR A 203 -16.32 -9.33 -11.73
CA THR A 203 -17.27 -10.14 -12.51
C THR A 203 -17.82 -11.35 -11.77
N GLY A 204 -17.49 -11.54 -10.49
CA GLY A 204 -17.93 -12.70 -9.69
C GLY A 204 -17.31 -14.04 -10.12
N SER A 205 -16.22 -14.01 -10.89
CA SER A 205 -15.55 -15.20 -11.39
C SER A 205 -14.75 -15.92 -10.29
N SER A 206 -14.83 -17.26 -10.29
CA SER A 206 -14.10 -18.13 -9.37
C SER A 206 -12.58 -18.05 -9.54
N TYR A 207 -12.08 -17.52 -10.66
CA TYR A 207 -10.65 -17.34 -10.93
C TYR A 207 -10.00 -16.21 -10.12
N ALA A 208 -10.79 -15.37 -9.44
CA ALA A 208 -10.26 -14.26 -8.64
C ALA A 208 -9.25 -14.72 -7.59
N GLY A 209 -9.58 -15.77 -6.84
CA GLY A 209 -8.71 -16.35 -5.81
C GLY A 209 -7.42 -16.92 -6.39
N PRO A 210 -7.49 -17.91 -7.30
CA PRO A 210 -6.31 -18.48 -7.96
C PRO A 210 -5.37 -17.44 -8.59
N ALA A 211 -5.92 -16.42 -9.26
CA ALA A 211 -5.12 -15.35 -9.85
C ALA A 211 -4.38 -14.51 -8.79
N ALA A 212 -5.01 -14.22 -7.64
CA ALA A 212 -4.34 -13.56 -6.52
C ALA A 212 -3.20 -14.41 -5.93
N LEU A 213 -3.39 -15.73 -5.84
CA LEU A 213 -2.37 -16.65 -5.36
C LEU A 213 -1.16 -16.69 -6.27
N ILE A 214 -1.40 -16.88 -7.57
CA ILE A 214 -0.35 -16.86 -8.60
C ILE A 214 0.41 -15.53 -8.51
N SER A 215 -0.31 -14.42 -8.38
CA SER A 215 0.28 -13.10 -8.21
C SER A 215 1.27 -13.03 -7.03
N MET A 216 0.86 -13.46 -5.83
CA MET A 216 1.70 -13.42 -4.62
C MET A 216 2.90 -14.37 -4.71
N VAL A 217 2.72 -15.56 -5.29
CA VAL A 217 3.81 -16.53 -5.47
C VAL A 217 4.86 -16.02 -6.45
N LEU A 218 4.43 -15.51 -7.62
CA LEU A 218 5.33 -14.90 -8.60
C LEU A 218 6.09 -13.71 -8.00
N TYR A 219 5.42 -12.91 -7.17
CA TYR A 219 6.05 -11.83 -6.42
C TYR A 219 7.15 -12.33 -5.47
N ILE A 220 6.88 -13.35 -4.65
CA ILE A 220 7.86 -13.91 -3.70
C ILE A 220 9.09 -14.44 -4.42
N ILE A 221 8.88 -15.21 -5.49
CA ILE A 221 9.96 -15.79 -6.29
C ILE A 221 10.75 -14.66 -6.97
N GLY A 222 10.05 -13.70 -7.57
CA GLY A 222 10.66 -12.62 -8.33
C GLY A 222 11.48 -11.65 -7.48
N ALA A 223 10.97 -11.27 -6.31
CA ALA A 223 11.70 -10.45 -5.35
C ALA A 223 12.77 -11.24 -4.57
N ARG A 224 12.76 -12.59 -4.66
CA ARG A 224 13.64 -13.51 -3.94
C ARG A 224 13.56 -13.36 -2.43
N LEU A 225 12.35 -13.21 -1.90
CA LEU A 225 12.15 -12.99 -0.46
C LEU A 225 12.63 -14.17 0.39
N TYR A 226 12.68 -15.38 -0.18
CA TYR A 226 13.21 -16.57 0.49
C TYR A 226 14.70 -16.46 0.85
N GLU A 227 15.45 -15.52 0.25
CA GLU A 227 16.86 -15.26 0.56
C GLU A 227 17.09 -14.18 1.62
N VAL A 228 16.04 -13.79 2.36
CA VAL A 228 16.09 -12.73 3.39
C VAL A 228 17.17 -12.92 4.45
N LYS A 229 17.63 -14.15 4.70
CA LYS A 229 18.77 -14.44 5.59
C LYS A 229 20.05 -13.70 5.18
N ARG A 230 20.25 -13.42 3.89
CA ARG A 230 21.39 -12.64 3.39
C ARG A 230 21.36 -11.19 3.88
N CYS A 231 20.17 -10.64 4.15
CA CYS A 231 20.00 -9.31 4.72
C CYS A 231 20.34 -9.24 6.22
N MET A 232 20.44 -10.38 6.90
CA MET A 232 20.64 -10.46 8.36
C MET A 232 22.11 -10.38 8.78
N HIS A 233 23.05 -10.73 7.89
CA HIS A 233 24.47 -10.82 8.23
C HIS A 233 25.12 -9.41 8.26
N GLY A 234 25.56 -8.96 9.44
CA GLY A 234 26.41 -7.76 9.62
C GLY A 234 25.71 -6.39 9.67
N GLY A 235 24.44 -6.29 10.04
CA GLY A 235 23.64 -5.07 9.81
C GLY A 235 23.07 -4.32 11.03
N LYS A 236 23.16 -2.98 10.97
CA LYS A 236 22.41 -1.98 11.78
C LYS A 236 20.95 -2.42 12.03
N ALA A 237 20.37 -2.04 13.17
CA ALA A 237 19.01 -2.43 13.61
C ALA A 237 17.91 -2.34 12.52
N ALA A 238 17.99 -1.35 11.62
CA ALA A 238 17.07 -1.19 10.48
C ALA A 238 17.09 -2.37 9.50
N ARG A 239 18.26 -2.94 9.17
CA ARG A 239 18.36 -4.09 8.25
C ARG A 239 17.77 -5.34 8.87
N ARG A 240 18.01 -5.55 10.16
CA ARG A 240 17.40 -6.66 10.92
C ARG A 240 15.88 -6.53 10.96
N TYR A 241 15.38 -5.33 11.22
CA TYR A 241 13.94 -5.04 11.19
C TYR A 241 13.32 -5.31 9.82
N PHE A 242 13.97 -4.88 8.74
CA PHE A 242 13.56 -5.13 7.36
C PHE A 242 13.52 -6.62 7.03
N ALA A 243 14.56 -7.37 7.43
CA ALA A 243 14.67 -8.80 7.21
C ALA A 243 13.57 -9.58 7.96
N ILE A 244 13.38 -9.30 9.26
CA ILE A 244 12.31 -9.92 10.06
C ILE A 244 10.94 -9.60 9.45
N GLY A 245 10.73 -8.36 8.99
CA GLY A 245 9.48 -7.98 8.34
C GLY A 245 9.17 -8.80 7.09
N HIS A 246 10.17 -9.09 6.24
CA HIS A 246 9.96 -9.92 5.06
C HIS A 246 9.79 -11.41 5.40
N ILE A 247 10.32 -11.90 6.52
CA ILE A 247 9.94 -13.21 7.06
C ILE A 247 8.46 -13.21 7.44
N ALA A 248 7.98 -12.15 8.12
CA ALA A 248 6.57 -12.00 8.43
C ALA A 248 5.69 -11.91 7.18
N VAL A 249 6.17 -11.28 6.09
CA VAL A 249 5.50 -11.30 4.77
C VAL A 249 5.34 -12.72 4.26
N LEU A 250 6.36 -13.58 4.34
CA LEU A 250 6.24 -14.98 3.91
C LEU A 250 5.15 -15.71 4.72
N VAL A 251 5.11 -15.51 6.03
CA VAL A 251 4.05 -16.09 6.90
C VAL A 251 2.67 -15.54 6.51
N ALA A 252 2.55 -14.23 6.30
CA ALA A 252 1.30 -13.60 5.86
C ALA A 252 0.82 -14.11 4.50
N THR A 253 1.74 -14.43 3.59
CA THR A 253 1.40 -15.06 2.31
C THR A 253 0.85 -16.47 2.51
N VAL A 254 1.46 -17.28 3.38
CA VAL A 254 0.92 -18.62 3.70
C VAL A 254 -0.49 -18.52 4.28
N LEU A 255 -0.75 -17.57 5.18
CA LEU A 255 -2.10 -17.32 5.70
C LEU A 255 -3.08 -16.87 4.62
N SER A 256 -2.63 -16.01 3.70
CA SER A 256 -3.44 -15.57 2.54
C SER A 256 -3.75 -16.71 1.60
N ILE A 257 -2.78 -17.61 1.36
CA ILE A 257 -2.97 -18.83 0.55
C ILE A 257 -4.05 -19.70 1.18
N TYR A 258 -3.94 -19.96 2.48
CA TYR A 258 -4.94 -20.74 3.21
C TYR A 258 -6.33 -20.10 3.15
N ALA A 259 -6.43 -18.79 3.36
CA ALA A 259 -7.71 -18.08 3.34
C ALA A 259 -8.37 -18.09 1.96
N ILE A 260 -7.60 -17.92 0.89
CA ILE A 260 -8.13 -17.94 -0.49
C ILE A 260 -8.49 -19.37 -0.91
N ALA A 261 -7.71 -20.38 -0.51
CA ALA A 261 -8.02 -21.79 -0.77
C ALA A 261 -9.32 -22.25 -0.09
N GLY A 262 -9.64 -21.67 1.07
CA GLY A 262 -10.92 -21.87 1.76
C GLY A 262 -12.12 -21.16 1.13
N GLY A 263 -11.91 -20.36 0.07
CA GLY A 263 -12.96 -19.66 -0.67
C GLY A 263 -12.67 -18.17 -0.90
N THR A 264 -13.34 -17.57 -1.89
CA THR A 264 -13.27 -16.14 -2.16
C THR A 264 -14.36 -15.40 -1.40
N GLY A 265 -13.99 -14.40 -0.59
CA GLY A 265 -14.97 -13.63 0.19
C GLY A 265 -14.33 -12.55 1.06
N PRO A 266 -15.14 -11.91 1.92
CA PRO A 266 -14.66 -10.88 2.85
C PRO A 266 -13.49 -11.36 3.71
N TYR A 267 -13.50 -12.63 4.11
CA TYR A 267 -12.41 -13.24 4.88
C TYR A 267 -11.07 -13.24 4.12
N ALA A 268 -11.06 -13.69 2.86
CA ALA A 268 -9.88 -13.68 2.02
C ALA A 268 -9.37 -12.25 1.79
N LEU A 269 -10.28 -11.29 1.51
CA LEU A 269 -9.91 -9.89 1.33
C LEU A 269 -9.29 -9.29 2.60
N HIS A 270 -9.89 -9.51 3.77
CA HIS A 270 -9.33 -9.03 5.04
C HIS A 270 -7.99 -9.67 5.35
N THR A 271 -7.82 -10.96 5.05
CA THR A 271 -6.53 -11.66 5.23
C THR A 271 -5.45 -11.04 4.35
N VAL A 272 -5.76 -10.73 3.09
CA VAL A 272 -4.84 -10.05 2.18
C VAL A 272 -4.53 -8.64 2.66
N LEU A 273 -5.52 -7.87 3.09
CA LEU A 273 -5.33 -6.48 3.52
C LEU A 273 -4.59 -6.38 4.86
N ILE A 274 -4.96 -7.18 5.86
CA ILE A 274 -4.34 -7.17 7.20
C ILE A 274 -2.99 -7.88 7.15
N GLY A 275 -2.97 -9.11 6.65
CA GLY A 275 -1.78 -9.94 6.63
C GLY A 275 -0.78 -9.46 5.61
N PHE A 276 -1.14 -9.47 4.32
CA PHE A 276 -0.16 -9.22 3.27
C PHE A 276 0.16 -7.72 3.11
N VAL A 277 -0.85 -6.88 2.85
CA VAL A 277 -0.64 -5.43 2.64
C VAL A 277 -0.23 -4.75 3.94
N GLY A 278 -0.91 -5.05 5.05
CA GLY A 278 -0.62 -4.48 6.36
C GLY A 278 0.81 -4.77 6.83
N VAL A 279 1.31 -5.99 6.66
CA VAL A 279 2.70 -6.31 7.06
C VAL A 279 3.70 -5.56 6.19
N HIS A 280 3.44 -5.37 4.89
CA HIS A 280 4.27 -4.52 4.05
C HIS A 280 4.26 -3.05 4.47
N ILE A 281 3.11 -2.52 4.88
CA ILE A 281 3.03 -1.17 5.47
C ILE A 281 3.88 -1.13 6.75
N ALA A 282 3.76 -2.13 7.63
CA ALA A 282 4.57 -2.21 8.83
C ALA A 282 6.06 -2.30 8.53
N VAL A 283 6.48 -3.00 7.47
CA VAL A 283 7.88 -3.07 7.04
C VAL A 283 8.35 -1.69 6.60
N HIS A 284 7.66 -1.10 5.62
CA HIS A 284 8.17 0.05 4.87
C HIS A 284 7.90 1.40 5.54
N ALA A 285 6.71 1.60 6.12
CA ALA A 285 6.29 2.90 6.64
C ALA A 285 7.24 3.43 7.74
N PRO A 286 7.67 2.65 8.74
CA PRO A 286 8.58 3.15 9.77
C PRO A 286 9.97 3.53 9.24
N MET A 287 10.35 3.05 8.05
CA MET A 287 11.61 3.43 7.42
C MET A 287 11.48 4.58 6.43
N MET A 288 10.36 4.68 5.74
CA MET A 288 10.12 5.69 4.71
C MET A 288 9.54 6.98 5.29
N VAL A 289 8.50 6.88 6.13
CA VAL A 289 7.76 8.05 6.64
C VAL A 289 8.68 9.05 7.33
N PRO A 290 9.58 8.69 8.28
CA PRO A 290 10.44 9.69 8.93
C PRO A 290 11.33 10.47 7.95
N VAL A 291 11.86 9.79 6.92
CA VAL A 291 12.72 10.42 5.89
C VAL A 291 11.88 11.37 5.06
N VAL A 292 10.71 10.90 4.64
CA VAL A 292 9.77 11.65 3.81
C VAL A 292 9.26 12.89 4.52
N VAL A 293 8.91 12.79 5.81
CA VAL A 293 8.38 13.92 6.59
C VAL A 293 9.47 14.76 7.26
N GLY A 294 10.76 14.42 7.09
CA GLY A 294 11.88 15.17 7.66
C GLY A 294 11.98 15.09 9.19
N LEU A 295 11.57 13.97 9.79
CA LEU A 295 11.73 13.73 11.23
C LEU A 295 13.11 13.16 11.56
N SER A 296 13.71 13.65 12.64
CA SER A 296 14.98 13.12 13.15
C SER A 296 14.84 11.65 13.56
N ASN A 297 15.73 10.79 13.03
CA ASN A 297 15.69 9.34 13.22
C ASN A 297 15.91 8.92 14.70
N ALA A 298 14.84 8.81 15.48
CA ALA A 298 14.83 8.15 16.79
C ALA A 298 14.21 6.74 16.70
N ARG A 299 14.46 6.02 15.59
CA ARG A 299 13.75 4.78 15.23
C ARG A 299 14.00 3.67 16.26
N ARG A 300 12.95 3.31 17.01
CA ARG A 300 12.94 2.18 17.93
C ARG A 300 12.38 0.95 17.21
N PHE A 301 13.16 0.39 16.30
CA PHE A 301 12.71 -0.78 15.54
C PHE A 301 12.37 -1.95 16.48
N THR A 302 11.11 -2.38 16.44
CA THR A 302 10.59 -3.52 17.21
C THR A 302 9.76 -4.40 16.30
N PRO A 303 9.86 -5.75 16.39
CA PRO A 303 9.05 -6.65 15.56
C PRO A 303 7.57 -6.70 15.96
N LEU A 304 7.18 -6.03 17.05
CA LEU A 304 5.83 -6.11 17.62
C LEU A 304 4.71 -5.79 16.60
N PRO A 305 4.80 -4.76 15.73
CA PRO A 305 3.77 -4.52 14.71
C PRO A 305 3.53 -5.71 13.79
N TYR A 306 4.58 -6.48 13.46
CA TYR A 306 4.44 -7.67 12.60
C TYR A 306 3.65 -8.76 13.31
N VAL A 307 3.97 -9.01 14.58
CA VAL A 307 3.29 -10.02 15.41
C VAL A 307 1.81 -9.67 15.57
N LEU A 308 1.50 -8.39 15.84
CA LEU A 308 0.12 -7.92 16.00
C LEU A 308 -0.72 -8.13 14.74
N LEU A 309 -0.17 -7.85 13.55
CA LEU A 309 -0.87 -8.11 12.28
C LEU A 309 -1.04 -9.60 12.00
N LEU A 310 0.01 -10.40 12.20
CA LEU A 310 -0.06 -11.85 12.01
C LEU A 310 -1.05 -12.51 12.99
N ALA A 311 -1.22 -11.96 14.18
CA ALA A 311 -2.26 -12.40 15.13
C ALA A 311 -3.66 -11.87 14.77
N ALA A 312 -3.75 -10.66 14.21
CA ALA A 312 -5.03 -10.04 13.82
C ALA A 312 -5.73 -10.83 12.70
N VAL A 313 -4.97 -11.45 11.79
CA VAL A 313 -5.49 -12.28 10.70
C VAL A 313 -6.34 -13.47 11.23
N PRO A 314 -5.78 -14.44 11.98
CA PRO A 314 -6.57 -15.54 12.50
C PRO A 314 -7.60 -15.07 13.52
N ALA A 315 -7.30 -14.03 14.33
CA ALA A 315 -8.27 -13.47 15.27
C ALA A 315 -9.54 -12.98 14.57
N TRP A 316 -9.44 -12.49 13.34
CA TRP A 316 -10.60 -12.04 12.57
C TRP A 316 -11.61 -13.17 12.31
N SER A 317 -11.13 -14.39 12.05
CA SER A 317 -11.99 -15.57 11.83
C SER A 317 -12.83 -15.94 13.06
N TYR A 318 -12.32 -15.64 14.25
CA TYR A 318 -12.97 -16.00 15.51
C TYR A 318 -13.73 -14.83 16.14
N SER A 319 -13.17 -13.62 16.06
CA SER A 319 -13.72 -12.42 16.67
C SER A 319 -13.21 -11.14 15.97
N CYS A 320 -14.13 -10.49 15.25
CA CYS A 320 -13.92 -9.16 14.67
C CYS A 320 -13.39 -8.15 15.70
N ARG A 321 -13.92 -8.16 16.94
CA ARG A 321 -13.47 -7.26 18.02
C ARG A 321 -12.03 -7.54 18.46
N ALA A 322 -11.64 -8.81 18.59
CA ALA A 322 -10.27 -9.16 18.96
C ALA A 322 -9.28 -8.73 17.88
N SER A 323 -9.61 -8.98 16.60
CA SER A 323 -8.82 -8.50 15.47
C SER A 323 -8.68 -6.98 15.45
N MET A 324 -9.77 -6.24 15.69
CA MET A 324 -9.74 -4.77 15.79
C MET A 324 -8.81 -4.26 16.88
N LEU A 325 -8.85 -4.85 18.09
CA LEU A 325 -7.95 -4.46 19.18
C LEU A 325 -6.48 -4.64 18.78
N LEU A 326 -6.17 -5.75 18.10
CA LEU A 326 -4.84 -6.01 17.57
C LEU A 326 -4.45 -5.01 16.46
N LEU A 327 -5.38 -4.62 15.60
CA LEU A 327 -5.17 -3.60 14.56
C LEU A 327 -4.93 -2.20 15.15
N VAL A 328 -5.70 -1.81 16.17
CA VAL A 328 -5.48 -0.53 16.88
C VAL A 328 -4.12 -0.53 17.57
N ALA A 329 -3.77 -1.62 18.26
CA ALA A 329 -2.45 -1.77 18.86
C ALA A 329 -1.35 -1.72 17.79
N TRP A 330 -1.53 -2.40 16.65
CA TRP A 330 -0.60 -2.37 15.52
C TRP A 330 -0.36 -0.93 15.03
N LEU A 331 -1.43 -0.16 14.81
CA LEU A 331 -1.33 1.22 14.35
C LEU A 331 -0.58 2.07 15.37
N PHE A 332 -0.93 1.96 16.66
CA PHE A 332 -0.26 2.65 17.76
C PHE A 332 1.24 2.35 17.79
N PHE A 333 1.63 1.07 17.77
CA PHE A 333 3.05 0.68 17.83
C PHE A 333 3.80 1.05 16.55
N THR A 334 3.16 1.01 15.38
CA THR A 334 3.76 1.47 14.12
C THR A 334 4.06 2.97 14.18
N VAL A 335 3.12 3.78 14.66
CA VAL A 335 3.32 5.22 14.89
C VAL A 335 4.39 5.45 15.96
N ALA A 336 4.42 4.65 17.04
CA ALA A 336 5.40 4.79 18.11
C ALA A 336 6.85 4.52 17.65
N ILE A 337 7.08 3.69 16.62
CA ILE A 337 8.41 3.53 16.01
C ILE A 337 8.88 4.83 15.36
N VAL A 338 7.95 5.60 14.78
CA VAL A 338 8.19 6.85 14.05
C VAL A 338 8.21 8.07 14.98
N ALA A 339 7.39 8.07 16.04
CA ALA A 339 7.25 9.17 16.98
C ALA A 339 8.52 9.30 17.85
N GLY A 340 9.39 10.23 17.47
CA GLY A 340 10.58 10.54 18.23
C GLY A 340 10.24 11.20 19.55
N ARG A 341 10.16 10.43 20.64
CA ARG A 341 10.44 11.02 21.96
C ARG A 341 11.92 11.40 21.96
N ARG A 342 12.21 12.71 22.00
CA ARG A 342 13.50 13.20 22.49
C ARG A 342 13.80 12.38 23.75
N ARG A 343 15.00 11.80 23.84
CA ARG A 343 15.44 11.21 25.11
C ARG A 343 15.18 12.28 26.17
N LEU A 344 14.25 12.02 27.08
CA LEU A 344 14.30 12.66 28.38
C LEU A 344 15.60 12.13 28.97
N ARG A 345 16.66 12.94 28.82
CA ARG A 345 17.87 12.79 29.60
C ARG A 345 17.56 13.35 30.97
#